data_AF-A0A0R3U5D3-F1
#
_entry.id   AF-A0A0R3U5D3-F1
#
_cell.length_a   1.000
_cell.length_b   1.000
_cell.length_c   1.000
_cell.angle_alpha   90.00
_cell.angle_beta   90.00
_cell.angle_gamma   90.00
#
_symmetry.space_group_name_H-M   'P 1'
#
loop_
_entity.id
_entity.type
_entity.pdbx_description
1 polymer ?
#
loop_
_entity_poly.entity_id
_entity_poly.type
_entity_poly.pdbx_seq_one_letter_code
_entity_poly.pdbx_strand_id
1 'polypeptide(L)' 'MRMQNILESKNVKFTPVDIAADDEAKNKMIAALKAANKAPPYLAPQLFYGDEYIGGYDEFDEANENLCLDSFLRL' A
#
# COMPACT_ATOMS: atom_id res chain seq x y z
N MET A 1 -1.75 10.68 8.11
CA MET A 1 -1.10 9.35 7.99
C MET A 1 0.29 9.55 7.39
N ARG A 2 1.35 8.89 7.89
CA ARG A 2 2.74 9.15 7.45
C ARG A 2 2.98 8.79 5.98
N MET A 3 2.48 7.65 5.51
CA MET A 3 2.65 7.17 4.12
C MET A 3 2.02 8.12 3.09
N GLN A 4 0.77 8.57 3.31
CA GLN A 4 0.10 9.53 2.43
C GLN A 4 0.87 10.86 2.34
N ASN A 5 1.31 11.40 3.47
CA ASN A 5 2.09 12.64 3.49
C ASN A 5 3.40 12.51 2.66
N ILE A 6 4.05 11.34 2.68
CA ILE A 6 5.26 11.10 1.88
C ILE A 6 4.92 11.07 0.39
N LEU A 7 3.87 10.36 -0.01
CA LEU A 7 3.40 10.32 -1.40
C LEU A 7 3.04 11.72 -1.93
N GLU A 8 2.31 12.50 -1.13
CA GLU A 8 1.97 13.90 -1.43
C GLU A 8 3.22 14.77 -1.56
N SER A 9 4.18 14.64 -0.64
CA SER A 9 5.42 15.44 -0.68
C SER A 9 6.28 15.15 -1.91
N LYS A 10 6.18 13.92 -2.44
CA LYS A 10 6.84 13.48 -3.69
C LYS A 10 6.02 13.76 -4.95
N ASN A 11 4.85 14.41 -4.83
CA ASN A 11 3.91 14.63 -5.93
C ASN A 11 3.48 13.34 -6.67
N VAL A 12 3.46 12.21 -5.95
CA VAL A 12 2.96 10.94 -6.49
C VAL A 12 1.44 11.00 -6.52
N LYS A 13 0.84 10.73 -7.68
CA LYS A 13 -0.62 10.63 -7.80
C LYS A 13 -1.08 9.27 -7.27
N PHE A 14 -2.02 9.28 -6.33
CA PHE A 14 -2.65 8.07 -5.80
C PHE A 14 -4.14 8.31 -5.55
N THR A 15 -4.90 7.22 -5.42
CA THR A 15 -6.32 7.26 -5.06
C THR A 15 -6.49 6.63 -3.68
N PRO A 16 -6.88 7.38 -2.64
CA PRO A 16 -7.19 6.80 -1.35
C PRO A 16 -8.47 5.96 -1.45
N VAL A 17 -8.43 4.74 -0.90
CA VAL A 17 -9.58 3.84 -0.82
C VAL A 17 -9.89 3.58 0.65
N ASP A 18 -11.11 3.92 1.07
CA ASP A 18 -11.57 3.71 2.45
C ASP A 18 -12.19 2.32 2.63
N ILE A 19 -11.39 1.37 3.09
CA ILE A 19 -11.82 -0.01 3.35
C ILE A 19 -12.79 -0.14 4.53
N ALA A 20 -12.99 0.90 5.34
CA ALA A 20 -13.98 0.87 6.43
C ALA A 20 -15.40 1.09 5.89
N ALA A 21 -15.53 1.80 4.76
CA ALA A 21 -16.79 2.06 4.09
C ALA A 21 -17.04 1.17 2.86
N ASP A 22 -16.01 0.45 2.39
CA ASP A 22 -16.06 -0.41 1.21
C ASP A 22 -15.61 -1.85 1.54
N ASP A 23 -16.60 -2.74 1.71
CA ASP A 23 -16.38 -4.15 2.01
C ASP A 23 -15.69 -4.90 0.85
N GLU A 24 -15.92 -4.50 -0.41
CA GLU A 24 -15.29 -5.13 -1.57
C GLU A 24 -13.79 -4.80 -1.58
N ALA A 25 -13.43 -3.54 -1.38
CA ALA A 25 -12.04 -3.11 -1.25
C ALA A 25 -11.33 -3.79 -0.07
N LYS A 26 -12.02 -3.90 1.08
CA LYS A 26 -11.51 -4.63 2.24
C LYS A 26 -11.24 -6.10 1.96
N ASN A 27 -12.17 -6.78 1.30
CA ASN A 27 -12.02 -8.18 0.93
C ASN A 27 -10.89 -8.38 -0.10
N LYS A 28 -10.77 -7.48 -1.09
CA LYS A 28 -9.65 -7.45 -2.05
C LYS A 28 -8.30 -7.30 -1.34
N MET A 29 -8.20 -6.36 -0.39
CA MET A 29 -6.99 -6.16 0.42
C MET A 29 -6.61 -7.42 1.21
N ILE A 30 -7.57 -8.05 1.89
CA ILE A 30 -7.34 -9.27 2.68
C ILE A 30 -6.92 -10.44 1.76
N ALA A 31 -7.54 -10.59 0.60
CA ALA A 31 -7.20 -11.65 -0.36
C ALA A 31 -5.76 -11.48 -0.88
N ALA A 32 -5.37 -10.25 -1.21
CA ALA A 32 -4.01 -9.95 -1.64
C ALA A 32 -2.96 -10.25 -0.54
N LEU A 33 -3.23 -9.84 0.70
CA LEU A 33 -2.34 -10.12 1.83
C LEU A 33 -2.18 -11.62 2.10
N LYS A 34 -3.27 -12.40 1.99
CA LYS A 34 -3.22 -13.86 2.06
C LYS A 34 -2.38 -14.47 0.93
N ALA A 35 -2.58 -14.00 -0.31
CA ALA A 35 -1.80 -14.45 -1.46
C ALA A 35 -0.31 -14.12 -1.33
N ALA A 36 0.01 -13.00 -0.66
CA ALA A 36 1.37 -12.60 -0.30
C ALA A 36 1.90 -13.29 0.99
N ASN A 37 1.21 -14.32 1.49
CA ASN A 37 1.56 -15.06 2.72
C ASN A 37 1.73 -14.18 3.97
N LYS A 38 1.04 -13.04 4.03
CA LYS A 38 1.00 -12.19 5.23
C LYS A 38 0.11 -12.83 6.30
N ALA A 39 0.56 -12.76 7.55
CA ALA A 39 -0.21 -13.23 8.69
C ALA A 39 -1.20 -12.16 9.18
N PRO A 40 -2.35 -12.55 9.76
CA PRO A 40 -3.24 -11.61 10.41
C PRO A 40 -2.59 -11.00 11.67
N PRO A 41 -3.03 -9.80 12.12
CA PRO A 41 -4.14 -9.03 11.56
C PRO A 41 -3.79 -8.32 10.24
N TYR A 42 -4.76 -8.27 9.32
CA TYR A 42 -4.61 -7.56 8.04
C TYR A 42 -4.94 -6.08 8.24
N LEU A 43 -3.91 -5.25 8.28
CA LEU A 43 -4.02 -3.83 8.63
C LEU A 43 -3.74 -2.94 7.42
N ALA A 44 -4.45 -1.82 7.32
CA ALA A 44 -4.10 -0.72 6.43
C ALA A 44 -2.93 0.10 7.04
N PRO A 45 -2.15 0.85 6.24
CA PRO A 45 -2.26 1.05 4.79
C PRO A 45 -1.66 -0.09 3.96
N GLN A 46 -2.24 -0.31 2.78
CA GLN A 46 -1.78 -1.26 1.77
C GLN A 46 -1.79 -0.60 0.40
N LEU A 47 -0.76 -0.84 -0.41
CA LEU A 47 -0.58 -0.23 -1.72
C LEU A 47 -0.82 -1.22 -2.84
N PHE A 48 -1.50 -0.73 -3.87
CA PHE A 48 -1.75 -1.42 -5.12
C PHE A 48 -1.33 -0.54 -6.29
N TYR A 49 -0.72 -1.14 -7.30
CA TYR A 49 -0.51 -0.54 -8.60
C TYR A 49 -1.57 -1.06 -9.56
N GLY A 50 -2.63 -0.29 -9.77
CA GLY A 50 -3.85 -0.78 -10.41
C GLY A 50 -4.50 -1.88 -9.57
N ASP A 51 -4.51 -3.11 -10.07
CA ASP A 51 -5.06 -4.28 -9.37
C ASP A 51 -4.00 -5.14 -8.66
N GLU A 52 -2.72 -4.83 -8.86
CA GLU A 52 -1.62 -5.62 -8.32
C GLU A 52 -1.17 -5.10 -6.95
N TYR A 53 -1.12 -5.97 -5.95
CA TYR A 53 -0.59 -5.65 -4.63
C TYR A 53 0.93 -5.49 -4.69
N ILE A 54 1.44 -4.34 -4.21
CA ILE A 54 2.88 -4.03 -4.26
C ILE A 54 3.54 -3.97 -2.88
N GLY A 55 2.79 -3.81 -1.80
CA GLY A 55 3.33 -3.81 -0.43
C GLY A 55 2.49 -3.03 0.56
N GLY A 56 2.87 -3.14 1.85
CA GLY A 56 2.25 -2.41 2.95
C GLY A 56 3.12 -1.28 3.46
N TYR A 57 2.90 -0.89 4.71
CA TYR A 57 3.70 0.15 5.36
C TYR A 57 5.18 -0.23 5.48
N ASP A 58 5.49 -1.45 5.93
CA ASP A 58 6.86 -1.86 6.21
C ASP A 58 7.73 -1.87 4.95
N GLU A 59 7.23 -2.43 3.84
CA GLU A 59 7.95 -2.44 2.56
C GLU A 59 8.14 -1.03 1.99
N PHE A 60 7.15 -0.16 2.18
CA PHE A 60 7.25 1.23 1.75
C PHE A 60 8.28 2.02 2.57
N ASP A 61 8.30 1.84 3.89
CA ASP A 61 9.26 2.51 4.79
C ASP A 61 10.68 2.02 4.47
N GLU A 62 10.87 0.70 4.29
CA GLU A 62 12.13 0.12 3.85
C GLU A 62 12.59 0.67 2.49
N ALA A 63 11.68 0.78 1.51
CA ALA A 63 12.02 1.33 0.20
C ALA A 63 12.38 2.82 0.28
N ASN A 64 11.71 3.57 1.15
CA ASN A 64 12.01 4.97 1.39
C ASN A 64 13.36 5.17 2.10
N GLU A 65 13.68 4.34 3.09
CA GLU A 65 14.98 4.35 3.79
C GLU A 65 16.15 3.98 2.87
N ASN A 66 15.91 3.04 1.96
CA ASN A 66 16.92 2.58 0.99
C ASN A 66 16.99 3.43 -0.30
N LEU A 67 16.27 4.56 -0.37
CA LEU A 67 16.21 5.45 -1.55
C LEU A 67 15.74 4.75 -2.84
N CYS A 68 15.02 3.63 -2.72
CA CYS A 68 14.48 2.87 -3.84
C CYS A 68 12.95 2.99 -3.97
N LEU A 69 12.37 4.02 -3.35
CA LEU A 69 10.92 4.23 -3.32
C LEU A 69 10.31 4.37 -4.71
N ASP A 70 10.99 5.04 -5.65
CA ASP A 70 10.47 5.22 -7.00
C ASP A 70 10.33 3.87 -7.72
N SER A 71 11.33 2.99 -7.58
CA SER A 71 11.26 1.61 -8.08
C SER A 71 10.14 0.80 -7.43
N PHE A 72 9.95 0.93 -6.11
CA PHE A 72 8.86 0.28 -5.37
C PHE A 72 7.48 0.75 -5.86
N LEU A 73 7.33 2.06 -6.09
CA LEU A 73 6.11 2.68 -6.61
C LEU A 73 5.92 2.52 -8.13
N ARG A 74 6.90 1.93 -8.82
CA ARG A 74 6.94 1.76 -10.29
C ARG A 74 6.83 3.09 -11.05
N LEU A 75 7.60 4.08 -10.59
CA LEU A 75 7.70 5.42 -11.18
C LEU A 75 8.96 5.56 -12.05
#